data_AF-A0A5J4X971-F1
#
_entry.id   AF-A0A5J4X971-F1
#
_cell.length_a   1.000
_cell.length_b   1.000
_cell.length_c   1.000
_cell.angle_alpha   90.00
_cell.angle_beta   90.00
_cell.angle_gamma   90.00
#
_symmetry.space_group_name_H-M   'P 1'
#
loop_
_entity.id
_entity.type
_entity.pdbx_description
1 polymer ?
#
loop_
_entity_poly.entity_id
_entity_poly.type
_entity_poly.pdbx_seq_one_letter_code
_entity_poly.pdbx_strand_id
1 'polypeptide(L)'
;MDSKQKIQDAANAIISFSDPCTYNKERKQIEQSESESAHYITEVSSSLQTLGVQIQMNESCNSVTQIPKLLRSLITLSLYKIRIHFNKEVDQLMLTLRGRSRECLCWIQYYSDAQVQSELVKVGYGRVIFLSLSTAGGIGEEHDKEICNGLSFISWFLRALHEGRNKDYQPSFQPLPLLARRSEEQLEEEGANEEVEAQMINKREGYYDIKYWANCTKAEILNHFIHSN
;
A
#
# COMPACT_ATOMS: atom_id res chain seq x y z
N MET A 1 -17.41 -18.81 -11.57
CA MET A 1 -16.79 -18.85 -10.24
C MET A 1 -17.35 -17.70 -9.43
N ASP A 2 -17.92 -17.99 -8.25
CA ASP A 2 -18.52 -16.99 -7.36
C ASP A 2 -17.47 -15.96 -6.88
N SER A 3 -17.88 -14.73 -6.60
CA SER A 3 -17.00 -13.63 -6.16
C SER A 3 -16.25 -14.00 -4.88
N LYS A 4 -16.93 -14.62 -3.92
CA LYS A 4 -16.30 -15.08 -2.67
C LYS A 4 -15.22 -16.12 -2.91
N GLN A 5 -15.44 -17.05 -3.83
CA GLN A 5 -14.43 -18.07 -4.17
C GLN A 5 -13.19 -17.42 -4.80
N LYS A 6 -13.36 -16.47 -5.71
CA LYS A 6 -12.24 -15.71 -6.32
C LYS A 6 -11.41 -14.98 -5.26
N ILE A 7 -12.06 -14.35 -4.29
CA ILE A 7 -11.39 -13.66 -3.19
C ILE A 7 -10.58 -14.66 -2.36
N GLN A 8 -11.19 -15.79 -2.00
CA GLN A 8 -10.53 -16.79 -1.16
C GLN A 8 -9.33 -17.42 -1.87
N ASP A 9 -9.45 -17.76 -3.15
CA ASP A 9 -8.37 -18.34 -3.94
C ASP A 9 -7.20 -17.36 -4.07
N ALA A 10 -7.49 -16.10 -4.43
CA ALA A 10 -6.48 -15.05 -4.52
C ALA A 10 -5.79 -14.79 -3.17
N ALA A 11 -6.56 -14.71 -2.08
CA ALA A 11 -6.01 -14.49 -0.74
C ALA A 11 -5.12 -15.66 -0.29
N ASN A 12 -5.52 -16.91 -0.57
CA ASN A 12 -4.73 -18.09 -0.24
C ASN A 12 -3.37 -18.08 -0.96
N ALA A 13 -3.35 -17.73 -2.26
CA ALA A 13 -2.12 -17.60 -3.02
C ALA A 13 -1.18 -16.53 -2.44
N ILE A 14 -1.72 -15.35 -2.12
CA ILE A 14 -0.99 -14.23 -1.50
C ILE A 14 -0.40 -14.64 -0.15
N ILE A 15 -1.22 -15.24 0.72
CA ILE A 15 -0.81 -15.65 2.06
C ILE A 15 0.30 -16.71 1.96
N SER A 16 0.10 -17.73 1.13
CA SER A 16 1.06 -18.82 0.94
C SER A 16 2.43 -18.31 0.51
N PHE A 17 2.48 -17.38 -0.44
CA PHE A 17 3.71 -16.76 -0.93
C PHE A 17 4.40 -15.90 0.14
N SER A 18 3.62 -15.17 0.94
CA SER A 18 4.16 -14.27 1.97
C SER A 18 4.63 -14.99 3.25
N ASP A 19 4.16 -16.22 3.50
CA ASP A 19 4.43 -16.93 4.75
C ASP A 19 5.87 -17.50 4.74
N PRO A 20 6.73 -17.08 5.68
CA PRO A 20 8.11 -17.55 5.76
C PRO A 20 8.23 -19.08 5.90
N CYS A 21 7.19 -19.75 6.42
CA CYS A 21 7.20 -21.20 6.64
C CYS A 21 6.99 -22.01 5.34
N THR A 22 6.17 -21.52 4.40
CA THR A 22 6.03 -22.10 3.05
C THR A 22 7.26 -21.78 2.21
N TYR A 23 7.78 -20.56 2.36
CA TYR A 23 8.97 -20.04 1.68
C TYR A 23 10.27 -20.82 2.01
N ASN A 24 10.38 -21.44 3.19
CA ASN A 24 11.55 -22.21 3.60
C ASN A 24 11.73 -23.56 2.86
N LYS A 25 10.69 -24.10 2.19
CA LYS A 25 10.86 -25.25 1.28
C LYS A 25 11.44 -24.84 -0.08
N GLU A 26 11.11 -23.64 -0.54
CA GLU A 26 11.50 -23.11 -1.85
C GLU A 26 12.84 -22.33 -1.80
N ARG A 27 13.30 -21.93 -0.61
CA ARG A 27 14.59 -21.27 -0.37
C ARG A 27 15.82 -22.04 -0.87
N LYS A 28 15.71 -23.36 -1.09
CA LYS A 28 16.77 -24.20 -1.68
C LYS A 28 16.70 -24.31 -3.22
N GLN A 29 15.61 -23.89 -3.86
CA GLN A 29 15.40 -23.98 -5.31
C GLN A 29 15.36 -22.61 -6.01
N ILE A 30 14.80 -21.56 -5.39
CA ILE A 30 14.67 -20.22 -6.00
C ILE A 30 16.04 -19.52 -6.17
N GLU A 31 17.05 -19.91 -5.40
CA GLU A 31 18.44 -19.48 -5.63
C GLU A 31 19.08 -20.13 -6.88
N GLN A 32 18.38 -21.04 -7.58
CA GLN A 32 18.93 -21.80 -8.71
C GLN A 32 18.34 -21.47 -10.09
N SER A 33 17.23 -20.71 -10.22
CA SER A 33 16.84 -20.15 -11.54
C SER A 33 16.01 -18.85 -11.46
N GLU A 34 16.42 -17.84 -12.22
CA GLU A 34 15.70 -16.55 -12.33
C GLU A 34 14.31 -16.72 -12.95
N SER A 35 14.15 -17.69 -13.86
CA SER A 35 12.90 -17.95 -14.59
C SER A 35 11.77 -18.48 -13.69
N GLU A 36 12.06 -19.38 -12.75
CA GLU A 36 11.06 -19.87 -11.80
C GLU A 36 10.60 -18.76 -10.85
N SER A 37 11.53 -17.89 -10.42
CA SER A 37 11.21 -16.75 -9.56
C SER A 37 10.24 -15.75 -10.24
N ALA A 38 10.44 -15.49 -11.55
CA ALA A 38 9.59 -14.59 -12.32
C ALA A 38 8.17 -15.14 -12.53
N HIS A 39 8.05 -16.46 -12.73
CA HIS A 39 6.76 -17.13 -12.86
C HIS A 39 5.91 -16.94 -11.59
N TYR A 40 6.46 -17.25 -10.41
CA TYR A 40 5.74 -17.09 -9.14
C TYR A 40 5.35 -15.64 -8.84
N ILE A 41 6.23 -14.67 -9.12
CA ILE A 41 5.90 -13.25 -8.94
C ILE A 41 4.73 -12.83 -9.84
N THR A 42 4.68 -13.35 -11.06
CA THR A 42 3.61 -13.05 -12.03
C THR A 42 2.27 -13.65 -11.60
N GLU A 43 2.28 -14.88 -11.07
CA GLU A 43 1.09 -15.55 -10.54
C GLU A 43 0.52 -14.81 -9.32
N VAL A 44 1.37 -14.42 -8.37
CA VAL A 44 0.94 -13.65 -7.19
C VAL A 44 0.46 -12.26 -7.59
N SER A 45 1.12 -11.61 -8.57
CA SER A 45 0.66 -10.33 -9.10
C SER A 45 -0.72 -10.41 -9.74
N SER A 46 -1.03 -11.52 -10.42
CA SER A 46 -2.35 -11.79 -10.99
C SER A 46 -3.41 -12.00 -9.91
N SER A 47 -3.03 -12.67 -8.82
CA SER A 47 -3.87 -12.85 -7.63
C SER A 47 -4.17 -11.51 -6.95
N LEU A 48 -3.15 -10.64 -6.79
CA LEU A 48 -3.32 -9.28 -6.27
C LEU A 48 -4.24 -8.44 -7.16
N GLN A 49 -4.08 -8.50 -8.48
CA GLN A 49 -4.98 -7.81 -9.41
C GLN A 49 -6.42 -8.29 -9.26
N THR A 50 -6.62 -9.61 -9.17
CA THR A 50 -7.95 -10.19 -8.96
C THR A 50 -8.55 -9.69 -7.65
N LEU A 51 -7.79 -9.74 -6.55
CA LEU A 51 -8.22 -9.26 -5.25
C LEU A 51 -8.57 -7.76 -5.29
N GLY A 52 -7.73 -6.93 -5.89
CA GLY A 52 -7.94 -5.49 -6.04
C GLY A 52 -9.24 -5.16 -6.78
N VAL A 53 -9.51 -5.85 -7.90
CA VAL A 53 -10.78 -5.70 -8.65
C VAL A 53 -11.96 -6.08 -7.77
N GLN A 54 -11.88 -7.16 -7.00
CA GLN A 54 -12.97 -7.54 -6.10
C GLN A 54 -13.21 -6.50 -5.01
N ILE A 55 -12.16 -5.97 -4.37
CA ILE A 55 -12.30 -4.94 -3.33
C ILE A 55 -12.93 -3.66 -3.89
N GLN A 56 -12.55 -3.24 -5.11
CA GLN A 56 -13.11 -2.04 -5.75
C GLN A 56 -14.61 -2.12 -5.99
N MET A 57 -15.18 -3.33 -6.13
CA MET A 57 -16.62 -3.52 -6.26
C MET A 57 -17.38 -3.33 -4.93
N ASN A 58 -16.72 -2.84 -3.87
CA ASN A 58 -17.19 -2.45 -2.54
C ASN A 58 -17.82 -3.58 -1.68
N GLU A 59 -18.74 -4.36 -2.25
CA GLU A 59 -19.49 -5.45 -1.58
C GLU A 59 -18.58 -6.54 -0.97
N SER A 60 -17.32 -6.58 -1.39
CA SER A 60 -16.35 -7.62 -1.03
C SER A 60 -15.35 -7.22 0.07
N CYS A 61 -15.21 -5.93 0.40
CA CYS A 61 -14.17 -5.47 1.34
C CYS A 61 -14.33 -6.10 2.73
N ASN A 62 -15.57 -6.23 3.20
CA ASN A 62 -15.88 -6.92 4.46
C ASN A 62 -15.46 -8.38 4.44
N SER A 63 -15.49 -9.07 3.30
CA SER A 63 -15.02 -10.47 3.22
C SER A 63 -13.50 -10.53 3.27
N VAL A 64 -12.81 -9.61 2.60
CA VAL A 64 -11.34 -9.55 2.53
C VAL A 64 -10.71 -9.27 3.90
N THR A 65 -11.28 -8.34 4.67
CA THR A 65 -10.77 -7.95 5.99
C THR A 65 -10.92 -9.04 7.06
N GLN A 66 -11.83 -10.00 6.84
CA GLN A 66 -12.02 -11.15 7.73
C GLN A 66 -11.04 -12.30 7.44
N ILE A 67 -10.29 -12.24 6.33
CA ILE A 67 -9.33 -13.29 5.98
C ILE A 67 -8.09 -13.16 6.87
N PRO A 68 -7.80 -14.14 7.74
CA PRO A 68 -6.68 -14.04 8.66
C PRO A 68 -5.35 -13.91 7.91
N LYS A 69 -4.42 -13.13 8.48
CA LYS A 69 -3.06 -12.87 7.96
C LYS A 69 -2.98 -12.07 6.65
N LEU A 70 -4.07 -11.90 5.89
CA LEU A 70 -4.03 -11.26 4.58
C LEU A 70 -3.45 -9.84 4.62
N LEU A 71 -3.85 -9.01 5.60
CA LEU A 71 -3.28 -7.67 5.78
C LEU A 71 -1.77 -7.70 5.97
N ARG A 72 -1.29 -8.60 6.82
CA ARG A 72 0.15 -8.76 7.08
C ARG A 72 0.90 -9.28 5.84
N SER A 73 0.28 -10.17 5.08
CA SER A 73 0.80 -10.67 3.80
C SER A 73 0.94 -9.55 2.78
N LEU A 74 -0.08 -8.71 2.62
CA LEU A 74 -0.05 -7.55 1.73
C LEU A 74 1.03 -6.54 2.14
N ILE A 75 1.14 -6.22 3.44
CA ILE A 75 2.22 -5.37 3.99
C ILE A 75 3.60 -5.92 3.65
N THR A 76 3.79 -7.24 3.82
CA THR A 76 5.06 -7.92 3.49
C THR A 76 5.37 -7.81 2.00
N LEU A 77 4.36 -8.00 1.13
CA LEU A 77 4.54 -7.93 -0.31
C LEU A 77 4.79 -6.51 -0.83
N SER A 78 4.18 -5.50 -0.21
CA SER A 78 4.44 -4.09 -0.53
C SER A 78 5.89 -3.66 -0.31
N LEU A 79 6.62 -4.37 0.55
CA LEU A 79 8.04 -4.15 0.83
C LEU A 79 8.95 -5.26 0.27
N TYR A 80 8.40 -6.17 -0.54
CA TYR A 80 9.14 -7.34 -1.02
C TYR A 80 10.41 -6.93 -1.75
N LYS A 81 11.56 -7.31 -1.19
CA LYS A 81 12.91 -7.05 -1.73
C LYS A 81 13.14 -5.59 -2.14
N ILE A 82 12.50 -4.62 -1.46
CA ILE A 82 12.49 -3.19 -1.84
C ILE A 82 13.86 -2.53 -1.99
N ARG A 83 14.92 -3.07 -1.35
CA ARG A 83 16.30 -2.58 -1.41
C ARG A 83 17.26 -3.49 -2.20
N ILE A 84 16.73 -4.47 -2.93
CA ILE A 84 17.54 -5.44 -3.69
C ILE A 84 17.24 -5.24 -5.17
N HIS A 85 18.30 -5.03 -5.95
CA HIS A 85 18.24 -4.93 -7.40
C HIS A 85 18.72 -6.23 -8.02
N PHE A 86 17.95 -6.74 -8.98
CA PHE A 86 18.30 -7.90 -9.80
C PHE A 86 18.59 -7.42 -11.22
N ASN A 87 17.94 -8.03 -12.21
CA ASN A 87 17.91 -7.55 -13.58
C ASN A 87 16.66 -6.71 -13.82
N LYS A 88 16.64 -5.97 -14.93
CA LYS A 88 15.57 -5.02 -15.27
C LYS A 88 14.19 -5.67 -15.32
N GLU A 89 14.07 -6.89 -15.83
CA GLU A 89 12.78 -7.59 -15.97
C GLU A 89 12.21 -8.02 -14.62
N VAL A 90 13.06 -8.60 -13.76
CA VAL A 90 12.66 -9.01 -12.41
C VAL A 90 12.35 -7.80 -11.53
N ASP A 91 13.15 -6.73 -11.63
CA ASP A 91 12.91 -5.48 -10.89
C ASP A 91 11.56 -4.85 -11.26
N GLN A 92 11.19 -4.92 -12.54
CA GLN A 92 9.90 -4.47 -13.06
C GLN A 92 8.72 -5.30 -12.51
N LEU A 93 8.87 -6.63 -12.49
CA LEU A 93 7.86 -7.53 -11.90
C LEU A 93 7.70 -7.26 -10.40
N MET A 94 8.80 -7.06 -9.67
CA MET A 94 8.75 -6.72 -8.24
C MET A 94 8.19 -5.33 -7.98
N LEU A 95 8.43 -4.35 -8.85
CA LEU A 95 7.80 -3.03 -8.77
C LEU A 95 6.27 -3.17 -8.90
N THR A 96 5.82 -3.94 -9.90
CA THR A 96 4.40 -4.23 -10.11
C THR A 96 3.80 -4.96 -8.90
N LEU A 97 4.44 -6.02 -8.39
CA LEU A 97 4.00 -6.77 -7.22
C LEU A 97 3.78 -5.85 -6.01
N ARG A 98 4.78 -5.00 -5.73
CA ARG A 98 4.75 -4.04 -4.62
C ARG A 98 3.62 -3.01 -4.81
N GLY A 99 3.49 -2.45 -6.01
CA GLY A 99 2.45 -1.48 -6.37
C GLY A 99 1.04 -2.04 -6.20
N ARG A 100 0.79 -3.24 -6.75
CA ARG A 100 -0.51 -3.93 -6.62
C ARG A 100 -0.86 -4.28 -5.18
N SER A 101 0.13 -4.65 -4.37
CA SER A 101 -0.07 -4.90 -2.94
C SER A 101 -0.49 -3.62 -2.21
N ARG A 102 0.15 -2.48 -2.51
CA ARG A 102 -0.23 -1.17 -1.96
C ARG A 102 -1.61 -0.72 -2.42
N GLU A 103 -1.94 -0.91 -3.69
CA GLU A 103 -3.28 -0.63 -4.23
C GLU A 103 -4.34 -1.43 -3.45
N CYS A 104 -4.13 -2.74 -3.23
CA CYS A 104 -5.05 -3.55 -2.42
C CYS A 104 -5.21 -3.00 -1.01
N LEU A 105 -4.11 -2.65 -0.34
CA LEU A 105 -4.16 -2.05 1.00
C LEU A 105 -4.88 -0.70 1.02
N CYS A 106 -4.70 0.14 0.00
CA CYS A 106 -5.41 1.40 -0.15
C CYS A 106 -6.91 1.17 -0.31
N TRP A 107 -7.33 0.21 -1.12
CA TRP A 107 -8.75 -0.09 -1.28
C TRP A 107 -9.37 -0.65 0.00
N ILE A 108 -8.63 -1.50 0.73
CA ILE A 108 -9.05 -1.97 2.05
C ILE A 108 -9.20 -0.78 2.99
N GLN A 109 -8.20 0.10 3.07
CA GLN A 109 -8.26 1.32 3.89
C GLN A 109 -9.47 2.18 3.53
N TYR A 110 -9.75 2.37 2.25
CA TYR A 110 -10.84 3.22 1.76
C TYR A 110 -12.24 2.66 2.06
N TYR A 111 -12.42 1.35 1.99
CA TYR A 111 -13.73 0.69 2.13
C TYR A 111 -13.96 0.03 3.50
N SER A 112 -13.04 0.17 4.46
CA SER A 112 -13.19 -0.48 5.77
C SER A 112 -13.59 0.50 6.88
N ASP A 113 -14.04 -0.02 8.01
CA ASP A 113 -14.43 0.74 9.19
C ASP A 113 -13.24 1.15 10.09
N ALA A 114 -13.54 1.77 11.24
CA ALA A 114 -12.55 2.19 12.23
C ALA A 114 -11.73 1.04 12.83
N GLN A 115 -12.29 -0.17 12.94
CA GLN A 115 -11.57 -1.32 13.50
C GLN A 115 -10.43 -1.71 12.57
N VAL A 116 -10.70 -1.80 11.27
CA VAL A 116 -9.69 -2.12 10.27
C VAL A 116 -8.65 -0.98 10.14
N GLN A 117 -9.05 0.30 10.26
CA GLN A 117 -8.08 1.40 10.33
C GLN A 117 -7.07 1.19 11.48
N SER A 118 -7.56 0.80 12.66
CA SER A 118 -6.70 0.50 13.81
C SER A 118 -5.74 -0.66 13.53
N GLU A 119 -6.21 -1.70 12.85
CA GLU A 119 -5.37 -2.83 12.46
C GLU A 119 -4.29 -2.41 11.47
N LEU A 120 -4.63 -1.64 10.43
CA LEU A 120 -3.69 -1.10 9.45
C LEU A 120 -2.56 -0.32 10.11
N VAL A 121 -2.87 0.58 11.05
CA VAL A 121 -1.87 1.32 11.83
C VAL A 121 -0.97 0.37 12.64
N LYS A 122 -1.57 -0.64 13.30
CA LYS A 122 -0.82 -1.62 14.11
C LYS A 122 0.12 -2.47 13.27
N VAL A 123 -0.28 -2.85 12.05
CA VAL A 123 0.57 -3.64 11.14
C VAL A 123 1.56 -2.80 10.34
N GLY A 124 1.60 -1.48 10.55
CA GLY A 124 2.60 -0.59 9.95
C GLY A 124 2.25 -0.10 8.55
N TYR A 125 0.96 0.03 8.21
CA TYR A 125 0.52 0.51 6.91
C TYR A 125 1.11 1.90 6.55
N GLY A 126 1.09 2.86 7.48
CA GLY A 126 1.66 4.20 7.25
C GLY A 126 3.13 4.14 6.85
N ARG A 127 3.92 3.35 7.60
CA ARG A 127 5.33 3.07 7.29
C ARG A 127 5.54 2.49 5.89
N VAL A 128 4.69 1.56 5.46
CA VAL A 128 4.81 0.91 4.14
C VAL A 128 4.60 1.89 2.99
N ILE A 129 3.55 2.71 3.06
CA ILE A 129 3.27 3.69 2.00
C ILE A 129 4.43 4.68 1.93
N PHE A 130 4.94 5.10 3.08
CA PHE A 130 6.04 6.04 3.13
C PHE A 130 7.35 5.47 2.55
N LEU A 131 7.79 4.30 3.03
CA LEU A 131 9.00 3.67 2.50
C LEU A 131 8.94 3.48 0.99
N SER A 132 7.74 3.23 0.44
CA SER A 132 7.57 3.13 -1.00
C SER A 132 7.80 4.47 -1.72
N LEU A 133 7.35 5.59 -1.15
CA LEU A 133 7.58 6.93 -1.68
C LEU A 133 9.09 7.25 -1.75
N SER A 134 9.83 7.00 -0.67
CA SER A 134 11.29 7.24 -0.63
C SER A 134 12.06 6.40 -1.65
N THR A 135 11.51 5.26 -2.08
CA THR A 135 12.14 4.42 -3.11
C THR A 135 11.70 4.75 -4.54
N ALA A 136 10.73 5.64 -4.72
CA ALA A 136 10.11 5.90 -6.01
C ALA A 136 10.85 6.95 -6.87
N GLY A 137 12.02 7.46 -6.43
CA GLY A 137 12.80 8.55 -7.08
C GLY A 137 13.42 8.27 -8.46
N GLY A 138 12.98 7.22 -9.18
CA GLY A 138 13.43 6.89 -10.53
C GLY A 138 12.98 7.92 -11.58
N ILE A 139 13.41 7.74 -12.84
CA ILE A 139 12.98 8.57 -13.98
C ILE A 139 12.05 7.74 -14.86
N GLY A 140 10.87 8.29 -15.19
CA GLY A 140 9.92 7.69 -16.10
C GLY A 140 8.48 7.70 -15.58
N GLU A 141 7.53 7.51 -16.49
CA GLU A 141 6.09 7.60 -16.20
C GLU A 141 5.62 6.63 -15.11
N GLU A 142 6.19 5.43 -15.06
CA GLU A 142 5.82 4.45 -14.04
C GLU A 142 6.28 4.85 -12.63
N HIS A 143 7.46 5.44 -12.52
CA HIS A 143 7.94 5.98 -11.25
C HIS A 143 7.12 7.20 -10.83
N ASP A 144 6.76 8.07 -11.78
CA ASP A 144 5.91 9.22 -11.52
C ASP A 144 4.49 8.78 -11.05
N LYS A 145 3.96 7.70 -11.62
CA LYS A 145 2.71 7.06 -11.15
C LYS A 145 2.84 6.56 -9.71
N GLU A 146 3.92 5.85 -9.39
CA GLU A 146 4.16 5.33 -8.03
C GLU A 146 4.33 6.45 -7.01
N ILE A 147 5.01 7.55 -7.35
CA ILE A 147 5.10 8.74 -6.50
C ILE A 147 3.70 9.33 -6.27
N CYS A 148 2.94 9.54 -7.34
CA CYS A 148 1.58 10.10 -7.28
C CYS A 148 0.64 9.24 -6.43
N ASN A 149 0.66 7.92 -6.65
CA ASN A 149 -0.11 6.96 -5.87
C ASN A 149 0.34 6.98 -4.40
N GLY A 150 1.64 6.97 -4.12
CA GLY A 150 2.16 7.04 -2.75
C GLY A 150 1.67 8.28 -2.00
N LEU A 151 1.79 9.46 -2.61
CA LEU A 151 1.32 10.72 -2.03
C LEU A 151 -0.20 10.73 -1.81
N SER A 152 -0.99 10.33 -2.82
CA SER A 152 -2.45 10.28 -2.69
C SER A 152 -2.91 9.32 -1.59
N PHE A 153 -2.25 8.16 -1.46
CA PHE A 153 -2.56 7.18 -0.41
C PHE A 153 -2.25 7.72 0.99
N ILE A 154 -1.12 8.40 1.19
CA ILE A 154 -0.79 9.05 2.48
C ILE A 154 -1.83 10.12 2.80
N SER A 155 -2.11 11.00 1.84
CA SER A 155 -3.07 12.09 2.02
C SER A 155 -4.46 11.58 2.40
N TRP A 156 -5.00 10.59 1.67
CA TRP A 156 -6.32 10.01 2.00
C TRP A 156 -6.34 9.30 3.34
N PHE A 157 -5.26 8.58 3.68
CA PHE A 157 -5.17 7.86 4.94
C PHE A 157 -5.16 8.82 6.14
N LEU A 158 -4.27 9.82 6.15
CA LEU A 158 -4.19 10.80 7.24
C LEU A 158 -5.48 11.59 7.38
N ARG A 159 -6.03 12.09 6.27
CA ARG A 159 -7.30 12.81 6.25
C ARG A 159 -8.43 11.99 6.88
N ALA A 160 -8.53 10.70 6.53
CA ALA A 160 -9.54 9.82 7.08
C ALA A 160 -9.37 9.61 8.60
N LEU A 161 -8.14 9.64 9.11
CA LEU A 161 -7.88 9.57 10.55
C LEU A 161 -8.17 10.90 11.28
N HIS A 162 -7.90 12.05 10.66
CA HIS A 162 -8.17 13.37 11.24
C HIS A 162 -9.64 13.76 11.22
N GLU A 163 -10.30 13.60 10.08
CA GLU A 163 -11.66 14.10 9.84
C GLU A 163 -12.73 13.02 10.07
N GLY A 164 -12.32 11.76 10.16
CA GLY A 164 -13.24 10.63 10.06
C GLY A 164 -13.79 10.47 8.64
N ARG A 165 -14.88 9.71 8.49
CA ARG A 165 -15.62 9.58 7.22
C ARG A 165 -17.12 9.74 7.50
N ASN A 166 -17.81 10.55 6.71
CA ASN A 166 -19.24 10.85 6.84
C ASN A 166 -20.03 10.71 5.51
N LYS A 167 -19.46 10.02 4.51
CA LYS A 167 -20.01 9.93 3.15
C LYS A 167 -20.75 8.61 2.90
N ASP A 168 -21.77 8.63 2.05
CA ASP A 168 -22.64 7.47 1.76
C ASP A 168 -21.93 6.27 1.11
N TYR A 169 -20.78 6.49 0.45
CA TYR A 169 -20.06 5.45 -0.31
C TYR A 169 -18.93 4.77 0.48
N GLN A 170 -18.69 5.15 1.73
CA GLN A 170 -17.63 4.60 2.60
C GLN A 170 -18.21 4.30 3.98
N PRO A 171 -17.68 3.31 4.72
CA PRO A 171 -18.06 3.12 6.10
C PRO A 171 -17.77 4.38 6.92
N SER A 172 -18.80 4.89 7.59
CA SER A 172 -18.70 6.05 8.46
C SER A 172 -18.00 5.70 9.77
N PHE A 173 -17.14 6.61 10.24
CA PHE A 173 -16.57 6.58 11.58
C PHE A 173 -16.10 7.98 11.97
N GLN A 174 -16.02 8.21 13.28
CA GLN A 174 -15.55 9.46 13.86
C GLN A 174 -14.03 9.61 13.67
N PRO A 175 -13.49 10.84 13.75
CA PRO A 175 -12.05 11.07 13.86
C PRO A 175 -11.34 10.08 14.80
N LEU A 176 -10.15 9.63 14.37
CA LEU A 176 -9.29 8.68 15.09
C LEU A 176 -7.96 9.36 15.46
N PRO A 177 -7.96 10.40 16.30
CA PRO A 177 -6.79 11.27 16.54
C PRO A 177 -5.57 10.52 17.10
N LEU A 178 -5.79 9.52 17.95
CA LEU A 178 -4.69 8.70 18.50
C LEU A 178 -3.99 7.87 17.42
N LEU A 179 -4.74 7.44 16.40
CA LEU A 179 -4.19 6.68 15.28
C LEU A 179 -3.52 7.60 14.27
N ALA A 180 -4.06 8.80 14.05
CA ALA A 180 -3.44 9.86 13.26
C ALA A 180 -2.05 10.19 13.82
N ARG A 181 -1.99 10.52 15.11
CA ARG A 181 -0.74 10.83 15.82
C ARG A 181 0.28 9.71 15.72
N ARG A 182 -0.11 8.45 15.97
CA ARG A 182 0.81 7.31 15.83
C ARG A 182 1.33 7.17 14.39
N SER A 183 0.50 7.47 13.39
CA SER A 183 0.89 7.37 11.99
C SER A 183 1.86 8.50 11.61
N GLU A 184 1.61 9.72 12.09
CA GLU A 184 2.53 10.85 11.95
C GLU A 184 3.88 10.58 12.62
N GLU A 185 3.89 10.06 13.84
CA GLU A 185 5.12 9.66 14.55
C GLU A 185 5.93 8.65 13.71
N GLN A 186 5.27 7.65 13.11
CA GLN A 186 5.92 6.68 12.21
C GLN A 186 6.48 7.33 10.93
N LEU A 187 5.80 8.36 10.41
CA LEU A 187 6.24 9.10 9.23
C LEU A 187 7.47 9.95 9.55
N GLU A 188 7.46 10.64 10.68
CA GLU A 188 8.59 11.45 11.15
C GLU A 188 9.82 10.58 11.44
N GLU A 189 9.65 9.44 12.12
CA GLU A 189 10.74 8.50 12.42
C GLU A 189 11.46 7.98 11.16
N GLU A 190 10.75 7.85 10.05
CA GLU A 190 11.29 7.35 8.79
C GLU A 190 11.78 8.49 7.85
N GLY A 191 11.65 9.76 8.24
CA GLY A 191 12.11 10.92 7.46
C GLY A 191 11.16 11.29 6.31
N ALA A 192 9.85 11.21 6.56
CA ALA A 192 8.86 11.40 5.51
C ALA A 192 8.61 12.82 5.06
N ASN A 193 8.85 13.76 5.95
CA ASN A 193 8.61 15.16 5.67
C ASN A 193 9.52 15.64 4.54
N GLU A 194 10.79 15.23 4.58
CA GLU A 194 11.81 15.57 3.59
C GLU A 194 11.46 15.06 2.20
N GLU A 195 10.98 13.81 2.10
CA GLU A 195 10.59 13.23 0.81
C GLU A 195 9.36 13.94 0.23
N VAL A 196 8.33 14.22 1.05
CA VAL A 196 7.15 14.96 0.61
C VAL A 196 7.54 16.37 0.14
N GLU A 197 8.42 17.05 0.87
CA GLU A 197 8.91 18.38 0.50
C GLU A 197 9.72 18.37 -0.81
N ALA A 198 10.54 17.34 -1.03
CA ALA A 198 11.25 17.16 -2.29
C ALA A 198 10.28 17.05 -3.48
N GLN A 199 9.15 16.35 -3.31
CA GLN A 199 8.14 16.22 -4.36
C GLN A 199 7.31 17.49 -4.61
N MET A 200 7.22 18.43 -3.66
CA MET A 200 6.53 19.71 -3.85
C MET A 200 7.22 20.64 -4.85
N ILE A 201 8.54 20.56 -4.93
CA ILE A 201 9.37 21.35 -5.86
C ILE A 201 9.70 20.57 -7.13
N ASN A 202 9.19 19.35 -7.27
CA ASN A 202 9.39 18.54 -8.45
C ASN A 202 8.86 19.28 -9.68
N LYS A 203 9.75 19.52 -10.65
CA LYS A 203 9.47 20.25 -11.90
C LYS A 203 9.15 19.32 -13.07
N ARG A 204 9.06 18.01 -12.83
CA ARG A 204 8.71 17.06 -13.90
C ARG A 204 7.30 17.37 -14.39
N GLU A 205 7.22 17.76 -15.64
CA GLU A 205 5.96 17.86 -16.36
C GLU A 205 5.56 16.46 -16.79
N GLY A 206 4.35 16.05 -16.42
CA GLY A 206 3.85 14.70 -16.68
C GLY A 206 2.34 14.62 -16.52
N TYR A 207 1.79 13.45 -16.81
CA TYR A 207 0.34 13.18 -16.67
C TYR A 207 -0.13 13.24 -15.21
N TYR A 208 0.75 12.97 -14.26
CA TYR A 208 0.45 12.90 -12.83
C TYR A 208 0.72 14.22 -12.12
N ASP A 209 -0.26 14.69 -11.36
CA ASP A 209 -0.13 15.93 -10.57
C ASP A 209 0.58 15.68 -9.22
N ILE A 210 1.84 15.27 -9.29
CA ILE A 210 2.69 14.96 -8.14
C ILE A 210 2.75 16.15 -7.18
N LYS A 211 2.88 17.36 -7.73
CA LYS A 211 2.99 18.59 -6.94
C LYS A 211 1.71 18.86 -6.16
N TYR A 212 0.54 18.70 -6.77
CA TYR A 212 -0.73 18.81 -6.06
C TYR A 212 -0.81 17.82 -4.90
N TRP A 213 -0.53 16.53 -5.16
CA TRP A 213 -0.60 15.51 -4.11
C TRP A 213 0.44 15.70 -3.00
N ALA A 214 1.63 16.21 -3.32
CA ALA A 214 2.64 16.57 -2.33
C ALA A 214 2.15 17.70 -1.42
N ASN A 215 1.51 18.74 -1.98
CA ASN A 215 0.90 19.81 -1.21
C ASN A 215 -0.24 19.31 -0.32
N CYS A 216 -1.14 18.46 -0.85
CA CYS A 216 -2.20 17.85 -0.06
C CYS A 216 -1.63 17.00 1.08
N THR A 217 -0.66 16.14 0.78
CA THR A 217 0.00 15.30 1.79
C THR A 217 0.62 16.13 2.89
N LYS A 218 1.34 17.21 2.55
CA LYS A 218 1.91 18.13 3.53
C LYS A 218 0.83 18.81 4.37
N ALA A 219 -0.27 19.24 3.76
CA ALA A 219 -1.39 19.82 4.50
C ALA A 219 -1.98 18.84 5.50
N GLU A 220 -2.16 17.57 5.12
CA GLU A 220 -2.67 16.53 6.03
C GLU A 220 -1.68 16.23 7.17
N ILE A 221 -0.38 16.14 6.89
CA ILE A 221 0.64 15.97 7.95
C ILE A 221 0.61 17.16 8.93
N LEU A 222 0.42 18.39 8.42
CA LEU A 222 0.38 19.60 9.23
C LEU A 222 -0.99 19.86 9.89
N ASN A 223 -2.07 19.19 9.47
CA ASN A 223 -3.42 19.37 10.01
C ASN A 223 -3.51 19.04 11.51
N HIS A 224 -2.51 18.33 12.05
CA HIS A 224 -2.31 18.14 13.49
C HIS A 224 -2.24 19.47 14.28
N PHE A 225 -1.67 20.54 13.71
CA PHE A 225 -1.40 21.79 14.43
C PHE A 225 -2.63 22.70 14.63
N ILE A 226 -3.74 22.45 13.92
CA ILE A 226 -4.96 23.27 14.03
C ILE A 226 -5.88 22.75 15.15
N HIS A 227 -5.88 21.44 15.40
CA HIS A 227 -6.77 20.78 16.36
C HIS A 227 -6.11 20.50 17.73
N SER A 228 -4.85 20.90 17.91
CA SER A 228 -4.10 20.75 19.17
C SER A 228 -4.02 22.05 20.01
N ASN A 229 -4.88 23.04 19.72
CA ASN A 229 -5.07 24.26 20.52
C ASN A 229 -6.31 24.19 21.41
#